data_AF-A0A5N9ARJ2-F1
#
_entry.id   AF-A0A5N9ARJ2-F1
#
_cell.length_a   1.000
_cell.length_b   1.000
_cell.length_c   1.000
_cell.angle_alpha   90.00
_cell.angle_beta   90.00
_cell.angle_gamma   90.00
#
_symmetry.space_group_name_H-M   'P 1'
#
loop_
_entity.id
_entity.type
_entity.pdbx_description
1 polymer ?
#
loop_
_entity_poly.entity_id
_entity_poly.type
_entity_poly.pdbx_seq_one_letter_code
_entity_poly.pdbx_strand_id
1 'polypeptide(L)'
;MVIENILQGEFDKTVPEAPPLLCNMCGLEVSGVAGDRWAAKDHYLDHEDRRYHFCSDVCQWIFRLEPDRYKGHDSLIDRAFNGTIPPGPDSFYEYMGHSFVERGVCGYDYDWVDGYRKPLKKSA
;
A
#
# COMPACT_ATOMS: atom_id res chain seq x y z
N MET A 1 -2.72 7.76 16.16
CA MET A 1 -3.12 8.18 14.78
C MET A 1 -1.93 8.81 14.06
N VAL A 2 -1.92 8.86 12.72
CA VAL A 2 -0.81 9.46 11.93
C VAL A 2 -0.45 10.87 12.41
N ILE A 3 -1.45 11.74 12.62
CA ILE A 3 -1.25 13.12 13.11
C ILE A 3 -0.59 13.16 14.50
N GLU A 4 -1.01 12.27 15.41
CA GLU A 4 -0.47 12.21 16.77
C GLU A 4 1.00 11.77 16.76
N ASN A 5 1.33 10.76 15.95
CA ASN A 5 2.70 10.29 15.78
C ASN A 5 3.59 11.43 15.25
N ILE A 6 3.13 12.19 14.25
CA ILE A 6 3.87 13.36 13.73
C ILE A 6 4.07 14.42 14.80
N LEU A 7 3.02 14.77 15.57
CA LEU A 7 3.10 15.73 16.66
C LEU A 7 4.09 15.31 17.77
N GLN A 8 4.26 14.00 17.97
CA GLN A 8 5.20 13.42 18.93
C GLN A 8 6.62 13.24 18.36
N GLY A 9 6.84 13.57 17.09
CA GLY A 9 8.12 13.36 16.40
C GLY A 9 8.40 11.91 16.02
N GLU A 10 7.38 11.04 16.06
CA GLU A 10 7.47 9.61 15.75
C GLU A 10 7.23 9.32 14.26
N PHE A 11 8.04 9.92 13.38
CA PHE A 11 7.86 9.85 11.92
C PHE A 11 7.96 8.42 11.36
N ASP A 12 8.78 7.56 11.97
CA ASP A 12 8.94 6.17 11.54
C ASP A 12 7.61 5.38 11.61
N LYS A 13 6.66 5.80 12.46
CA LYS A 13 5.32 5.20 12.56
C LYS A 13 4.34 5.70 11.51
N THR A 14 4.80 6.50 10.55
CA THR A 14 3.98 7.10 9.48
C THR A 14 4.36 6.61 8.09
N VAL A 15 5.41 5.79 8.00
CA VAL A 15 5.89 5.16 6.78
C VAL A 15 5.62 3.65 6.83
N PRO A 16 5.29 3.01 5.70
CA PRO A 16 5.10 1.57 5.67
C PRO A 16 6.45 0.83 5.64
N GLU A 17 6.52 -0.32 6.30
CA GLU A 17 7.68 -1.22 6.21
C GLU A 17 7.70 -2.03 4.89
N ALA A 18 6.52 -2.28 4.31
CA ALA A 18 6.36 -3.04 3.07
C ALA A 18 5.20 -2.46 2.24
N PRO A 19 5.22 -2.63 0.91
CA PRO A 19 4.11 -2.24 0.05
C PRO A 19 2.83 -3.02 0.40
N PRO A 20 1.65 -2.43 0.14
CA PRO A 20 0.37 -3.08 0.38
C PRO A 20 0.12 -4.22 -0.62
N LEU A 21 -0.90 -5.04 -0.33
CA LEU A 21 -1.41 -6.00 -1.31
C LEU A 21 -1.82 -5.28 -2.60
N LEU A 22 -1.32 -5.75 -3.74
CA LEU A 22 -1.63 -5.16 -5.05
C LEU A 22 -2.61 -6.04 -5.85
N CYS A 23 -3.51 -5.36 -6.55
CA CYS A 23 -4.48 -5.97 -7.44
C CYS A 23 -3.78 -6.57 -8.66
N ASN A 24 -4.04 -7.85 -8.93
CA ASN A 24 -3.48 -8.59 -10.06
C ASN A 24 -4.00 -8.11 -11.43
N MET A 25 -5.00 -7.23 -11.45
CA MET A 25 -5.55 -6.67 -12.69
C MET A 25 -5.05 -5.25 -12.98
N CYS A 26 -5.24 -4.31 -12.04
CA CYS A 26 -4.90 -2.90 -12.27
C CYS A 26 -3.55 -2.47 -11.70
N GLY A 27 -2.88 -3.31 -10.91
CA GLY A 27 -1.61 -2.98 -10.27
C GLY A 27 -1.70 -1.99 -9.10
N LEU A 28 -2.90 -1.52 -8.75
CA LEU A 28 -3.15 -0.62 -7.62
C LEU A 28 -3.45 -1.40 -6.34
N GLU A 29 -3.43 -0.70 -5.21
CA GLU A 29 -3.63 -1.26 -3.88
C GLU A 29 -5.02 -1.87 -3.72
N VAL A 30 -5.08 -3.05 -3.11
CA VAL A 30 -6.32 -3.64 -2.60
C VAL A 30 -6.66 -2.91 -1.30
N SER A 31 -7.54 -1.91 -1.41
CA SER A 31 -7.93 -1.03 -0.31
C SER A 31 -9.45 -0.85 -0.25
N GLY A 32 -9.93 -0.22 0.82
CA GLY A 32 -11.35 0.09 1.00
C GLY A 32 -11.58 1.12 2.11
N VAL A 33 -12.83 1.28 2.52
CA VAL A 33 -13.20 2.26 3.56
C VAL A 33 -12.62 1.83 4.91
N ALA A 34 -11.97 2.77 5.61
CA ALA A 34 -11.40 2.60 6.94
C ALA A 34 -12.26 3.27 8.03
N GLY A 35 -11.91 3.05 9.31
CA GLY A 35 -12.58 3.63 10.47
C GLY A 35 -13.91 2.96 10.80
N ASP A 36 -14.86 3.70 11.36
CA ASP A 36 -16.14 3.16 11.87
C ASP A 36 -17.03 2.52 10.78
N ARG A 37 -16.76 2.83 9.51
CA ARG A 37 -17.44 2.23 8.35
C ARG A 37 -16.53 1.26 7.61
N TRP A 38 -15.72 0.51 8.35
CA TRP A 38 -14.76 -0.42 7.78
C TRP A 38 -15.44 -1.39 6.81
N ALA A 39 -14.95 -1.40 5.57
CA ALA A 39 -15.50 -2.19 4.47
C ALA A 39 -14.41 -2.62 3.47
N ALA A 40 -13.17 -2.77 3.94
CA ALA A 40 -12.09 -3.29 3.11
C ALA A 40 -12.37 -4.75 2.73
N LYS A 41 -12.26 -5.06 1.44
CA LYS A 41 -12.53 -6.40 0.91
C LYS A 41 -11.48 -6.76 -0.13
N ASP A 42 -10.89 -7.93 0.05
CA ASP A 42 -10.11 -8.60 -0.99
C ASP A 42 -11.04 -9.51 -1.80
N HIS A 43 -11.10 -9.29 -3.10
CA HIS A 43 -11.77 -10.17 -4.04
C HIS A 43 -10.72 -11.11 -4.60
N TYR A 44 -10.78 -12.40 -4.28
CA TYR A 44 -9.76 -13.36 -4.72
C TYR A 44 -10.33 -14.44 -5.63
N LEU A 45 -9.52 -14.92 -6.56
CA LEU A 45 -9.81 -16.06 -7.43
C LEU A 45 -8.67 -17.06 -7.34
N ASP A 46 -8.99 -18.30 -7.01
CA ASP A 46 -8.08 -19.42 -7.21
C ASP A 46 -8.20 -19.85 -8.68
N HIS A 47 -7.10 -19.79 -9.42
CA HIS A 47 -7.04 -20.20 -10.81
C HIS A 47 -5.77 -21.02 -11.02
N GLU A 48 -5.95 -22.27 -11.49
CA GLU A 48 -4.89 -23.28 -11.49
C GLU A 48 -4.31 -23.44 -10.06
N ASP A 49 -2.99 -23.37 -9.88
CA ASP A 49 -2.31 -23.53 -8.58
C ASP A 49 -1.96 -22.18 -7.91
N ARG A 50 -2.60 -21.07 -8.32
CA ARG A 50 -2.34 -19.72 -7.79
C ARG A 50 -3.61 -19.00 -7.34
N ARG A 51 -3.51 -18.31 -6.21
CA ARG A 51 -4.51 -17.34 -5.75
C ARG A 51 -4.17 -15.95 -6.29
N TYR A 52 -5.10 -15.34 -7.01
CA TYR A 52 -5.04 -13.96 -7.48
C TYR A 52 -5.92 -13.07 -6.60
N HIS A 53 -5.45 -11.87 -6.33
CA HIS A 53 -6.11 -10.86 -5.48
C HIS A 53 -6.53 -9.63 -6.31
N PHE A 54 -7.71 -9.07 -6.02
CA PHE A 54 -8.32 -7.99 -6.78
C PHE A 54 -8.97 -6.94 -5.87
N CYS A 55 -8.87 -5.66 -6.26
CA CYS A 55 -9.44 -4.54 -5.51
C CYS A 55 -10.96 -4.38 -5.66
N SER A 56 -11.60 -5.11 -6.59
CA SER A 56 -13.04 -5.03 -6.84
C SER A 56 -13.57 -6.26 -7.56
N ASP A 57 -14.89 -6.48 -7.48
CA ASP A 57 -15.60 -7.50 -8.27
C ASP A 57 -15.39 -7.29 -9.78
N VAL A 58 -15.24 -6.05 -10.25
CA VAL A 58 -15.00 -5.73 -11.67
C VAL A 58 -13.61 -6.19 -12.11
N CYS A 59 -12.56 -5.92 -11.32
CA CYS A 59 -11.20 -6.37 -11.64
C CYS A 59 -11.11 -7.91 -11.68
N GLN A 60 -11.78 -8.59 -10.74
CA GLN A 60 -11.89 -10.04 -10.76
C GLN A 60 -12.66 -10.54 -11.98
N TRP A 61 -13.76 -9.88 -12.35
CA TRP A 61 -14.56 -10.24 -13.51
C TRP A 61 -13.78 -10.12 -14.82
N ILE A 62 -12.99 -9.06 -15.00
CA ILE A 62 -12.11 -8.89 -16.19
C ILE A 62 -11.14 -10.07 -16.29
N PHE A 63 -10.52 -10.49 -15.19
CA PHE A 63 -9.62 -11.64 -15.19
C PHE A 63 -10.36 -12.92 -15.63
N ARG A 64 -11.57 -13.15 -15.12
CA ARG A 64 -12.37 -14.34 -15.47
C ARG A 64 -12.77 -14.39 -16.93
N LEU A 65 -12.89 -13.26 -17.62
CA LEU A 65 -13.24 -13.22 -19.04
C LEU A 65 -12.10 -13.69 -19.95
N GLU A 66 -10.87 -13.34 -19.62
CA GLU A 66 -9.69 -13.65 -20.43
C GLU A 66 -8.50 -14.11 -19.55
N PRO A 67 -8.61 -15.23 -18.80
CA PRO A 67 -7.58 -15.61 -17.82
C PRO A 67 -6.22 -15.86 -18.48
N ASP A 68 -6.19 -16.42 -19.69
CA ASP A 68 -4.94 -16.68 -20.42
C ASP A 68 -4.14 -15.40 -20.73
N ARG A 69 -4.81 -14.24 -20.79
CA ARG A 69 -4.15 -12.94 -20.97
C ARG A 69 -3.37 -12.48 -19.73
N TYR A 70 -3.84 -12.86 -18.54
CA TYR A 70 -3.38 -12.28 -17.28
C TYR A 70 -2.69 -13.28 -16.35
N LYS A 71 -2.93 -14.59 -16.50
CA LYS A 71 -2.44 -15.61 -15.54
C LYS A 71 -0.92 -15.66 -15.38
N GLY A 72 -0.16 -15.24 -16.39
CA GLY A 72 1.31 -15.15 -16.33
C GLY A 72 1.87 -13.88 -15.70
N HIS A 73 1.03 -12.91 -15.32
CA HIS A 73 1.50 -11.64 -14.74
C HIS A 73 1.71 -11.75 -13.23
N ASP A 74 2.85 -11.26 -12.76
CA ASP A 74 3.19 -11.15 -11.35
C ASP A 74 3.10 -9.69 -10.88
N SER A 75 2.27 -9.45 -9.86
CA SER A 75 2.25 -8.18 -9.14
C SER A 75 3.56 -7.95 -8.39
N LEU A 76 3.80 -6.73 -7.90
CA LEU A 76 4.99 -6.43 -7.09
C LEU A 76 5.13 -7.36 -5.87
N ILE A 77 4.01 -7.76 -5.28
CA ILE A 77 3.99 -8.65 -4.11
C ILE A 77 4.32 -10.08 -4.52
N ASP A 78 3.79 -10.55 -5.65
CA ASP A 78 4.14 -11.88 -6.20
C ASP A 78 5.65 -11.98 -6.48
N ARG A 79 6.24 -10.89 -7.00
CA ARG A 79 7.68 -10.79 -7.26
C ARG A 79 8.53 -10.83 -5.98
N ALA A 80 8.00 -10.34 -4.86
CA ALA A 80 8.67 -10.50 -3.57
C ALA A 80 8.62 -11.97 -3.10
N PHE A 81 7.46 -12.62 -3.20
CA PHE A 81 7.29 -13.99 -2.73
C PHE A 81 7.98 -15.04 -3.62
N ASN A 82 8.12 -14.78 -4.92
CA ASN A 82 8.84 -15.67 -5.83
C ASN A 82 10.37 -15.43 -5.85
N GLY A 83 10.87 -14.46 -5.07
CA GLY A 83 12.30 -14.16 -4.93
C GLY A 83 12.88 -13.25 -6.03
N THR A 84 12.06 -12.73 -6.94
CA THR A 84 12.49 -11.72 -7.92
C THR A 84 12.97 -10.44 -7.23
N ILE A 85 12.27 -10.02 -6.17
CA ILE A 85 12.71 -8.94 -5.28
C ILE A 85 13.41 -9.59 -4.08
N PRO A 86 14.71 -9.36 -3.86
CA PRO A 86 15.41 -9.92 -2.70
C PRO A 86 14.87 -9.32 -1.40
N PRO A 87 15.03 -9.99 -0.24
CA PRO A 87 14.69 -9.42 1.04
C PRO A 87 15.71 -8.33 1.44
N GLY A 88 15.21 -7.21 1.96
CA GLY A 88 16.04 -6.12 2.46
C GLY A 88 15.25 -4.84 2.69
N PRO A 89 15.77 -3.92 3.51
CA PRO A 89 15.06 -2.68 3.87
C PRO A 89 14.82 -1.76 2.67
N ASP A 90 15.70 -1.82 1.67
CA ASP A 90 15.64 -0.97 0.47
C ASP A 90 15.27 -1.72 -0.81
N SER A 91 15.05 -3.04 -0.74
CA SER A 91 14.97 -3.89 -1.93
C SER A 91 13.82 -3.54 -2.87
N PHE A 92 12.68 -3.08 -2.33
CA PHE A 92 11.60 -2.57 -3.16
C PHE A 92 11.99 -1.29 -3.92
N TYR A 93 12.69 -0.36 -3.26
CA TYR A 93 13.15 0.87 -3.91
C TYR A 93 14.19 0.58 -4.99
N GLU A 94 15.14 -0.31 -4.71
CA GLU A 94 16.14 -0.75 -5.69
C GLU A 94 15.47 -1.42 -6.90
N TYR A 95 14.49 -2.31 -6.65
CA TYR A 95 13.72 -2.97 -7.70
C TYR A 95 12.94 -1.98 -8.57
N MET A 96 12.36 -0.95 -7.94
CA MET A 96 11.63 0.12 -8.64
C MET A 96 12.57 1.16 -9.28
N GLY A 97 13.89 1.06 -9.10
CA GLY A 97 14.86 1.98 -9.67
C GLY A 97 14.89 3.37 -9.01
N HIS A 98 14.48 3.48 -7.74
CA HIS A 98 14.49 4.73 -7.00
C HIS A 98 15.76 4.87 -6.15
N SER A 99 16.55 5.90 -6.43
CA SER A 99 17.60 6.33 -5.50
C SER A 99 16.99 6.95 -4.24
N PHE A 100 17.76 7.04 -3.16
CA PHE A 100 17.31 7.62 -1.89
C PHE A 100 16.72 9.04 -2.05
N VAL A 101 17.34 9.87 -2.90
CA VAL A 101 16.93 11.27 -3.10
C VAL A 101 15.67 11.44 -3.97
N GLU A 102 15.26 10.40 -4.69
CA GLU A 102 14.06 10.41 -5.54
C GLU A 102 12.82 9.89 -4.81
N ARG A 103 12.99 9.37 -3.58
CA ARG A 103 11.88 8.85 -2.79
C ARG A 103 11.01 10.01 -2.30
N GLY A 104 9.69 9.88 -2.51
CA GLY A 104 8.74 10.89 -2.11
C GLY A 104 8.73 11.13 -0.60
N VAL A 105 8.62 12.39 -0.20
CA VAL A 105 8.41 12.82 1.19
C VAL A 105 7.09 13.61 1.30
N CYS A 106 6.71 14.02 2.51
CA CYS A 106 5.56 14.90 2.69
C CYS A 106 5.79 16.21 1.91
N GLY A 107 4.91 16.55 0.97
CA GLY A 107 5.11 17.69 0.05
C GLY A 107 5.14 19.08 0.68
N TYR A 108 4.78 19.20 1.97
CA TYR A 108 4.87 20.44 2.76
C TYR A 108 5.75 20.23 4.00
N ASP A 109 6.65 19.25 4.01
CA ASP A 109 7.55 18.96 5.13
C ASP A 109 6.84 18.87 6.50
N TYR A 110 5.59 18.37 6.48
CA TYR A 110 4.69 18.28 7.63
C TYR A 110 4.21 19.61 8.25
N ASP A 111 4.45 20.77 7.62
CA ASP A 111 4.02 22.10 8.10
C ASP A 111 2.53 22.18 8.45
N TRP A 112 1.70 21.42 7.74
CA TRP A 112 0.25 21.33 7.97
C TRP A 112 -0.11 20.83 9.39
N VAL A 113 0.80 20.16 10.08
CA VAL A 113 0.56 19.61 11.43
C VAL A 113 0.33 20.71 12.47
N ASP A 114 0.84 21.91 12.25
CA ASP A 114 0.68 23.04 13.16
C ASP A 114 -0.79 23.46 13.33
N GLY A 115 -1.63 23.23 12.31
CA GLY A 115 -3.08 23.42 12.41
C GLY A 115 -3.78 22.48 13.40
N TYR A 116 -3.12 21.38 13.78
CA TYR A 116 -3.63 20.38 14.73
C TYR A 116 -3.04 20.56 16.15
N ARG A 117 -2.08 21.46 16.33
CA ARG A 117 -1.65 21.93 17.65
C ARG A 117 -2.79 22.77 18.24
N LYS A 118 -3.76 22.12 18.89
CA LYS A 118 -4.67 22.85 19.79
C LYS A 118 -3.79 23.63 20.78
N PRO A 119 -4.10 24.89 21.13
CA PRO A 119 -3.55 25.43 22.37
C PRO A 119 -3.92 24.44 23.46
N LEU A 120 -2.92 23.91 24.18
CA LEU A 120 -3.16 23.09 25.37
C LEU A 120 -4.24 23.81 26.17
N LYS A 121 -5.43 23.21 26.31
CA LYS A 121 -6.41 23.73 27.27
C LYS A 121 -5.67 23.75 28.59
N LYS A 122 -5.36 24.94 29.13
CA LYS A 122 -4.91 25.06 30.51
C LYS A 122 -6.00 24.38 31.34
N SER A 123 -5.65 23.28 31.99
CA SER A 123 -6.45 22.71 33.06
C SER A 123 -6.71 23.83 34.07
N ALA A 124 -7.99 24.14 34.26
CA ALA A 124 -8.46 25.02 35.33
C ALA A 124 -8.27 24.34 36.68
#